data_AF-A0A7K0IWU6-F1
#
_entry.id   AF-A0A7K0IWU6-F1
#
_cell.length_a   1.000
_cell.length_b   1.000
_cell.length_c   1.000
_cell.angle_alpha   90.00
_cell.angle_beta   90.00
_cell.angle_gamma   90.00
#
_symmetry.space_group_name_H-M   'P 1'
#
loop_
_entity.id
_entity.type
_entity.pdbx_description
1 polymer ?
#
loop_
_entity_poly.entity_id
_entity_poly.type
_entity_poly.pdbx_seq_one_letter_code
_entity_poly.pdbx_strand_id
1 'polypeptide(L)'
;MMRPGRWCHIASLLKGTAFRIFPVFLAGTVGLSAGCGKQTLSGADAPSGQSVQPPAFAPDPNAGLDVRKMAANAASYAITYGALDAAAIQNLKTYPLVIVHPYNGNITRDQIMSIKQGVNPSDSGDNVVVLCYISIGEDSRTFGLSDAQMLADSRFVGNGTGPVVDPRGAGASGTSLVGLDPLGTPTNGGFASFYLNDNAVHCNGAADGSPDSNPNFKTRFVNAGDPGWYQVVSDMTMNTNNHTPPGLKEMMTNNYGRSLGCDGVFLDTLDTAAPNKYTGSICSNSINFTNSEWTAQGFTNFIKRLRGEYQDKVILQNRGLFYFDPRYAHYDVSARGFIDINFFESYYLDNNSDSVVSPYYLDNKYNVAPKLMAEANRPDGFKVLSLGYANGFNDVPKPGIDIRTLLGQSILGFSTLLTDVTEALDVGFHPYITSASVEYINSFAKNHLPLIDTTPPHWSSVYNANYDPPLPETPRVGIQKAVTTSPGSVTLSWDVALDMNRVSYRLYYQTPGTSFDFATATKLMLTPVPGDGYAQVWNSAIPSQALSTVYPYQQTITGLQTGATYRFVIRAVDSAGNEDTNTNFIEVTL
;
A
#
# COMPACT_ATOMS: atom_id res chain seq x y z
N MET A 1 7.07 -40.97 33.10
CA MET A 1 6.52 -41.50 34.38
C MET A 1 6.18 -40.29 35.25
N MET A 2 4.91 -40.18 35.69
CA MET A 2 4.35 -39.23 36.69
C MET A 2 4.25 -37.71 36.38
N ARG A 3 3.00 -37.23 36.31
CA ARG A 3 2.51 -35.91 36.78
C ARG A 3 2.36 -35.92 38.32
N PRO A 4 1.84 -34.90 39.06
CA PRO A 4 1.77 -33.42 38.90
C PRO A 4 2.16 -32.66 40.22
N GLY A 5 2.13 -31.31 40.23
CA GLY A 5 2.12 -30.53 41.50
C GLY A 5 1.89 -29.03 41.33
N ARG A 6 0.85 -28.50 42.01
CA ARG A 6 0.36 -27.09 42.04
C ARG A 6 1.31 -26.13 42.80
N TRP A 7 1.08 -24.81 42.75
CA TRP A 7 0.76 -23.92 43.90
C TRP A 7 0.75 -22.42 43.49
N CYS A 8 -0.11 -21.63 44.17
CA CYS A 8 -0.53 -20.24 43.92
C CYS A 8 0.38 -19.14 44.53
N HIS A 9 0.23 -17.93 43.97
CA HIS A 9 0.31 -16.56 44.53
C HIS A 9 1.56 -16.06 45.30
N ILE A 10 2.10 -14.90 44.86
CA ILE A 10 2.22 -13.63 45.62
C ILE A 10 2.59 -12.50 44.65
N ALA A 11 1.99 -11.32 44.87
CA ALA A 11 2.18 -10.08 44.11
C ALA A 11 3.23 -9.15 44.75
N SER A 12 3.73 -8.22 43.93
CA SER A 12 4.27 -6.89 44.28
C SER A 12 5.74 -6.78 44.72
N LEU A 13 6.58 -6.19 43.84
CA LEU A 13 7.36 -4.94 44.05
C LEU A 13 8.59 -4.92 43.13
N LEU A 14 8.63 -4.00 42.17
CA LEU A 14 9.76 -3.08 41.94
C LEU A 14 9.42 -2.12 40.78
N LYS A 15 9.24 -0.85 41.14
CA LYS A 15 9.26 0.29 40.24
C LYS A 15 10.71 0.58 39.84
N GLY A 16 10.91 0.98 38.58
CA GLY A 16 11.97 1.92 38.24
C GLY A 16 13.07 1.40 37.32
N THR A 17 12.79 1.31 36.02
CA THR A 17 13.65 1.87 34.95
C THR A 17 12.87 1.82 33.64
N ALA A 18 12.64 2.98 33.03
CA ALA A 18 11.99 3.09 31.74
C ALA A 18 12.94 2.58 30.65
N PHE A 19 12.75 1.33 30.23
CA PHE A 19 13.37 0.78 29.04
C PHE A 19 12.56 1.22 27.82
N ARG A 20 13.23 1.92 26.90
CA ARG A 20 12.71 2.28 25.58
C ARG A 20 12.49 1.00 24.78
N ILE A 21 11.24 0.69 24.43
CA ILE A 21 10.91 -0.38 23.49
C ILE A 21 10.51 0.28 22.18
N PHE A 22 11.44 0.25 21.23
CA PHE A 22 11.25 0.57 19.80
C PHE A 22 11.09 -0.77 19.04
N PRO A 23 10.52 -0.76 17.82
CA PRO A 23 9.74 -1.86 17.26
C PRO A 23 10.56 -3.14 17.10
N VAL A 24 10.00 -4.28 17.52
CA VAL A 24 10.58 -5.60 17.31
C VAL A 24 9.53 -6.48 16.67
N PHE A 25 9.79 -6.88 15.42
CA PHE A 25 9.09 -7.96 14.75
C PHE A 25 9.36 -9.26 15.51
N LEU A 26 8.31 -9.83 16.11
CA LEU A 26 8.32 -11.21 16.60
C LEU A 26 7.50 -12.04 15.62
N ALA A 27 8.16 -12.75 14.70
CA ALA A 27 7.56 -13.84 13.96
C ALA A 27 8.31 -15.12 14.34
N GLY A 28 7.56 -16.08 14.91
CA GLY A 28 8.07 -17.35 15.39
C GLY A 28 8.11 -18.41 14.29
N THR A 29 9.18 -19.21 14.33
CA THR A 29 9.48 -20.49 13.65
C THR A 29 8.41 -21.20 12.80
N VAL A 30 8.71 -21.24 11.50
CA VAL A 30 8.44 -22.16 10.36
C VAL A 30 7.51 -23.37 10.52
N GLY A 31 6.49 -23.39 9.64
CA GLY A 31 5.95 -24.61 9.04
C GLY A 31 4.72 -24.36 8.16
N LEU A 32 4.83 -24.63 6.84
CA LEU A 32 3.82 -24.82 5.75
C LEU A 32 4.12 -23.91 4.53
N SER A 33 3.72 -24.22 3.29
CA SER A 33 3.33 -25.47 2.65
C SER A 33 3.69 -25.35 1.17
N ALA A 34 4.53 -26.25 0.66
CA ALA A 34 4.82 -26.35 -0.76
C ALA A 34 3.62 -26.99 -1.48
N GLY A 35 2.80 -26.17 -2.15
CA GLY A 35 1.79 -26.63 -3.09
C GLY A 35 2.43 -27.08 -4.41
N CYS A 36 3.17 -28.20 -4.39
CA CYS A 36 3.58 -28.87 -5.63
C CYS A 36 2.37 -29.57 -6.25
N GLY A 37 1.76 -28.91 -7.25
CA GLY A 37 0.77 -29.53 -8.12
C GLY A 37 1.37 -30.72 -8.86
N LYS A 38 0.88 -31.92 -8.57
CA LYS A 38 1.11 -33.11 -9.40
C LYS A 38 0.25 -33.00 -10.66
N GLN A 39 0.89 -32.94 -11.83
CA GLN A 39 0.24 -33.38 -13.07
C GLN A 39 1.15 -34.37 -13.81
N THR A 40 0.56 -35.52 -14.12
CA THR A 40 1.09 -36.57 -14.98
C THR A 40 1.04 -36.12 -16.44
N LEU A 41 2.19 -36.04 -17.10
CA LEU A 41 2.29 -35.84 -18.54
C LEU A 41 2.17 -37.20 -19.25
N SER A 42 1.09 -37.43 -19.98
CA SER A 42 1.03 -38.46 -21.03
C SER A 42 1.42 -37.81 -22.36
N GLY A 43 2.48 -38.31 -22.97
CA GLY A 43 2.96 -37.86 -24.28
C GLY A 43 2.05 -38.28 -25.43
N ALA A 44 2.06 -37.48 -26.49
CA ALA A 44 1.71 -37.86 -27.85
C ALA A 44 2.38 -36.89 -28.84
N ASP A 45 2.77 -37.46 -29.97
CA ASP A 45 3.72 -36.97 -30.96
C ASP A 45 3.36 -35.67 -31.70
N ALA A 46 4.38 -34.95 -32.13
CA ALA A 46 4.29 -33.76 -32.97
C ALA A 46 4.26 -34.13 -34.47
N PRO A 47 3.35 -33.54 -35.27
CA PRO A 47 3.54 -33.39 -36.70
C PRO A 47 4.03 -31.98 -37.06
N SER A 48 4.98 -31.95 -37.98
CA SER A 48 5.64 -30.80 -38.58
C SER A 48 4.73 -29.89 -39.40
N GLY A 49 5.03 -28.58 -39.40
CA GLY A 49 5.11 -27.81 -40.65
C GLY A 49 3.86 -27.08 -41.15
N GLN A 50 3.01 -26.55 -40.28
CA GLN A 50 2.07 -25.49 -40.66
C GLN A 50 2.47 -24.18 -40.00
N SER A 51 2.46 -23.07 -40.75
CA SER A 51 2.53 -21.73 -40.18
C SER A 51 1.26 -21.50 -39.37
N VAL A 52 1.29 -21.86 -38.09
CA VAL A 52 0.22 -21.61 -37.15
C VAL A 52 0.07 -20.10 -37.05
N GLN A 53 -1.00 -19.55 -37.62
CA GLN A 53 -1.43 -18.20 -37.24
C GLN A 53 -1.51 -18.19 -35.72
N PRO A 54 -0.88 -17.21 -35.03
CA PRO A 54 -1.02 -17.12 -33.59
C PRO A 54 -2.52 -17.16 -33.25
N PRO A 55 -2.93 -17.93 -32.23
CA PRO A 55 -4.35 -18.08 -31.91
C PRO A 55 -4.98 -16.70 -31.82
N ALA A 56 -6.10 -16.51 -32.52
CA ALA A 56 -6.85 -15.27 -32.46
C ALA A 56 -7.28 -15.06 -31.02
N PHE A 57 -6.58 -14.18 -30.31
CA PHE A 57 -6.88 -13.88 -28.92
C PHE A 57 -8.28 -13.29 -28.83
N ALA A 58 -9.04 -13.68 -27.79
CA ALA A 58 -10.29 -13.00 -27.48
C ALA A 58 -10.01 -11.49 -27.36
N PRO A 59 -10.88 -10.64 -27.97
CA PRO A 59 -10.73 -9.20 -27.85
C PRO A 59 -10.81 -8.81 -26.38
N ASP A 60 -9.99 -7.83 -26.00
CA ASP A 60 -9.97 -7.32 -24.65
C ASP A 60 -11.30 -6.59 -24.34
N PRO A 61 -12.10 -7.04 -23.35
CA PRO A 61 -13.39 -6.42 -23.00
C PRO A 61 -13.28 -4.97 -22.57
N ASN A 62 -12.13 -4.56 -22.03
CA ASN A 62 -11.87 -3.20 -21.54
C ASN A 62 -11.15 -2.33 -22.56
N ALA A 63 -10.94 -2.81 -23.79
CA ALA A 63 -10.29 -2.02 -24.83
C ALA A 63 -11.03 -0.70 -25.07
N GLY A 64 -10.33 0.42 -24.91
CA GLY A 64 -10.87 1.77 -25.09
C GLY A 64 -11.67 2.32 -23.90
N LEU A 65 -11.81 1.56 -22.81
CA LEU A 65 -12.38 2.06 -21.56
C LEU A 65 -11.31 2.77 -20.72
N ASP A 66 -11.75 3.71 -19.88
CA ASP A 66 -10.89 4.36 -18.88
C ASP A 66 -10.79 3.48 -17.63
N VAL A 67 -9.94 2.46 -17.69
CA VAL A 67 -9.75 1.49 -16.60
C VAL A 67 -9.20 2.14 -15.33
N ARG A 68 -8.50 3.26 -15.43
CA ARG A 68 -8.03 4.04 -14.27
C ARG A 68 -9.19 4.67 -13.54
N LYS A 69 -10.13 5.29 -14.26
CA LYS A 69 -11.36 5.81 -13.68
C LYS A 69 -12.26 4.69 -13.13
N MET A 70 -12.35 3.56 -13.82
CA MET A 70 -13.09 2.39 -13.30
C MET A 70 -12.50 1.92 -11.96
N ALA A 71 -11.18 1.78 -11.86
CA ALA A 71 -10.49 1.40 -10.64
C ALA A 71 -10.66 2.43 -9.52
N ALA A 72 -10.54 3.73 -9.83
CA ALA A 72 -10.80 4.81 -8.88
C ALA A 72 -12.24 4.76 -8.32
N ASN A 73 -13.21 4.36 -9.14
CA ASN A 73 -14.63 4.26 -8.76
C ASN A 73 -15.03 2.89 -8.20
N ALA A 74 -14.12 1.90 -8.15
CA ALA A 74 -14.44 0.56 -7.69
C ALA A 74 -14.93 0.55 -6.23
N ALA A 75 -16.20 0.23 -6.01
CA ALA A 75 -16.79 0.23 -4.66
C ALA A 75 -16.32 -0.94 -3.78
N SER A 76 -15.88 -2.04 -4.39
CA SER A 76 -15.35 -3.22 -3.74
C SER A 76 -14.25 -3.84 -4.59
N TYR A 77 -13.46 -4.75 -4.02
CA TYR A 77 -12.47 -5.50 -4.77
C TYR A 77 -12.35 -6.92 -4.23
N ALA A 78 -11.74 -7.80 -5.02
CA ALA A 78 -11.28 -9.11 -4.58
C ALA A 78 -9.80 -9.30 -4.93
N ILE A 79 -9.11 -10.11 -4.13
CA ILE A 79 -7.73 -10.52 -4.38
C ILE A 79 -7.60 -12.02 -4.18
N THR A 80 -6.84 -12.69 -5.06
CA THR A 80 -6.49 -14.09 -4.90
C THR A 80 -5.14 -14.44 -5.53
N TYR A 81 -4.35 -15.26 -4.84
CA TYR A 81 -3.07 -15.80 -5.31
C TYR A 81 -3.17 -17.25 -5.80
N GLY A 82 -4.32 -17.89 -5.59
CA GLY A 82 -4.55 -19.29 -5.91
C GLY A 82 -4.97 -19.53 -7.37
N ALA A 83 -5.01 -20.80 -7.76
CA ALA A 83 -5.53 -21.22 -9.05
C ALA A 83 -7.04 -20.97 -9.16
N LEU A 84 -7.51 -20.67 -10.37
CA LEU A 84 -8.92 -20.35 -10.62
C LEU A 84 -9.64 -21.49 -11.33
N ASP A 85 -10.70 -21.99 -10.68
CA ASP A 85 -11.72 -22.81 -11.33
C ASP A 85 -12.87 -21.95 -11.88
N ALA A 86 -13.86 -22.60 -12.50
CA ALA A 86 -15.01 -21.91 -13.08
C ALA A 86 -15.84 -21.15 -12.03
N ALA A 87 -15.99 -21.68 -10.81
CA ALA A 87 -16.78 -21.06 -9.76
C ALA A 87 -16.08 -19.81 -9.21
N ALA A 88 -14.76 -19.88 -9.02
CA ALA A 88 -13.91 -18.76 -8.67
C ALA A 88 -14.06 -17.62 -9.70
N ILE A 89 -13.97 -17.92 -10.99
CA ILE A 89 -14.14 -16.93 -12.07
C ILE A 89 -15.52 -16.29 -12.01
N GLN A 90 -16.60 -17.07 -11.82
CA GLN A 90 -17.95 -16.49 -11.70
C GLN A 90 -18.09 -15.57 -10.49
N ASN A 91 -17.43 -15.88 -9.37
CA ASN A 91 -17.45 -14.99 -8.20
C ASN A 91 -16.68 -13.69 -8.48
N LEU A 92 -15.47 -13.80 -9.04
CA LEU A 92 -14.61 -12.67 -9.39
C LEU A 92 -15.27 -11.71 -10.39
N LYS A 93 -16.06 -12.23 -11.35
CA LYS A 93 -16.88 -11.44 -12.28
C LYS A 93 -17.85 -10.47 -11.60
N THR A 94 -18.19 -10.69 -10.33
CA THR A 94 -19.12 -9.82 -9.61
C THR A 94 -18.45 -8.58 -9.01
N TYR A 95 -17.12 -8.49 -9.04
CA TYR A 95 -16.36 -7.39 -8.46
C TYR A 95 -15.97 -6.37 -9.52
N PRO A 96 -15.98 -5.05 -9.23
CA PRO A 96 -15.50 -4.06 -10.19
C PRO A 96 -13.96 -4.02 -10.31
N LEU A 97 -13.24 -4.56 -9.32
CA LEU A 97 -11.79 -4.65 -9.30
C LEU A 97 -11.33 -6.02 -8.76
N VAL A 98 -10.43 -6.68 -9.49
CA VAL A 98 -9.87 -7.98 -9.12
C VAL A 98 -8.35 -7.94 -9.22
N ILE A 99 -7.65 -8.50 -8.23
CA ILE A 99 -6.20 -8.67 -8.21
C ILE A 99 -5.90 -10.17 -8.25
N VAL A 100 -5.04 -10.60 -9.17
CA VAL A 100 -4.63 -12.01 -9.32
C VAL A 100 -3.12 -12.17 -9.28
N HIS A 101 -2.64 -13.31 -8.78
CA HIS A 101 -1.22 -13.67 -8.87
C HIS A 101 -0.95 -14.56 -10.09
N PRO A 102 -0.33 -14.04 -11.16
CA PRO A 102 -0.29 -14.75 -12.43
C PRO A 102 0.63 -15.98 -12.42
N TYR A 103 1.65 -16.01 -11.56
CA TYR A 103 2.53 -17.17 -11.41
C TYR A 103 1.95 -18.25 -10.49
N ASN A 104 1.70 -17.95 -9.20
CA ASN A 104 1.12 -18.89 -8.23
C ASN A 104 -0.22 -19.49 -8.68
N GLY A 105 -1.13 -18.66 -9.21
CA GLY A 105 -2.41 -19.13 -9.73
C GLY A 105 -2.34 -19.76 -11.12
N ASN A 106 -1.17 -19.75 -11.78
CA ASN A 106 -0.97 -20.12 -13.18
C ASN A 106 -2.05 -19.50 -14.11
N ILE A 107 -2.29 -18.21 -13.92
CA ILE A 107 -3.39 -17.51 -14.57
C ILE A 107 -3.12 -17.38 -16.06
N THR A 108 -4.16 -17.61 -16.86
CA THR A 108 -4.13 -17.54 -18.32
C THR A 108 -4.83 -16.28 -18.83
N ARG A 109 -4.53 -15.89 -20.07
CA ARG A 109 -5.23 -14.81 -20.76
C ARG A 109 -6.75 -15.06 -20.82
N ASP A 110 -7.18 -16.28 -21.13
CA ASP A 110 -8.61 -16.60 -21.26
C ASP A 110 -9.35 -16.42 -19.92
N GLN A 111 -8.73 -16.77 -18.80
CA GLN A 111 -9.29 -16.51 -17.47
C GLN A 111 -9.41 -15.01 -17.19
N ILE A 112 -8.38 -14.22 -17.53
CA ILE A 112 -8.41 -12.75 -17.37
C ILE A 112 -9.51 -12.14 -18.24
N MET A 113 -9.58 -12.49 -19.53
CA MET A 113 -10.63 -12.00 -20.43
C MET A 113 -12.02 -12.42 -19.95
N SER A 114 -12.16 -13.64 -19.41
CA SER A 114 -13.41 -14.09 -18.82
C SER A 114 -13.82 -13.23 -17.63
N ILE A 115 -12.92 -12.93 -16.70
CA ILE A 115 -13.21 -12.06 -15.55
C ILE A 115 -13.59 -10.65 -16.04
N LYS A 116 -12.82 -10.07 -16.96
CA LYS A 116 -13.03 -8.69 -17.48
C LYS A 116 -14.40 -8.48 -18.12
N GLN A 117 -15.02 -9.52 -18.68
CA GLN A 117 -16.37 -9.47 -19.27
C GLN A 117 -17.50 -9.24 -18.27
N GLY A 118 -17.23 -9.16 -16.96
CA GLY A 118 -18.28 -8.96 -15.97
C GLY A 118 -19.27 -10.12 -15.91
N VAL A 119 -20.42 -9.94 -15.27
CA VAL A 119 -21.46 -10.97 -15.20
C VAL A 119 -22.19 -11.07 -16.54
N ASN A 120 -22.44 -9.94 -17.18
CA ASN A 120 -23.12 -9.81 -18.46
C ASN A 120 -22.15 -9.38 -19.57
N PRO A 121 -21.70 -10.32 -20.43
CA PRO A 121 -20.74 -10.02 -21.50
C PRO A 121 -21.21 -9.02 -22.56
N SER A 122 -22.49 -8.62 -22.54
CA SER A 122 -23.07 -7.62 -23.44
C SER A 122 -23.14 -6.21 -22.86
N ASP A 123 -22.80 -6.04 -21.57
CA ASP A 123 -22.86 -4.77 -20.86
C ASP A 123 -21.48 -4.36 -20.35
N SER A 124 -20.78 -3.49 -21.08
CA SER A 124 -19.48 -2.98 -20.63
C SER A 124 -19.53 -2.20 -19.31
N GLY A 125 -20.72 -1.84 -18.82
CA GLY A 125 -20.93 -1.19 -17.53
C GLY A 125 -20.66 -2.09 -16.33
N ASP A 126 -20.66 -3.42 -16.50
CA ASP A 126 -20.34 -4.39 -15.45
C ASP A 126 -18.95 -5.04 -15.60
N ASN A 127 -18.16 -4.58 -16.57
CA ASN A 127 -16.82 -5.06 -16.80
C ASN A 127 -15.92 -4.89 -15.55
N VAL A 128 -15.00 -5.83 -15.39
CA VAL A 128 -14.09 -5.90 -14.24
C VAL A 128 -12.72 -5.37 -14.64
N VAL A 129 -12.11 -4.55 -13.78
CA VAL A 129 -10.68 -4.19 -13.89
C VAL A 129 -9.84 -5.32 -13.28
N VAL A 130 -8.90 -5.89 -14.03
CA VAL A 130 -8.03 -6.97 -13.53
C VAL A 130 -6.57 -6.53 -13.42
N LEU A 131 -6.02 -6.61 -12.20
CA LEU A 131 -4.61 -6.30 -11.89
C LEU A 131 -3.81 -7.58 -11.69
N CYS A 132 -2.56 -7.59 -12.16
CA CYS A 132 -1.64 -8.70 -11.99
C CYS A 132 -0.53 -8.37 -10.98
N TYR A 133 -0.30 -9.27 -10.03
CA TYR A 133 0.73 -9.13 -8.99
C TYR A 133 2.15 -9.26 -9.54
N ILE A 134 3.06 -8.45 -9.00
CA ILE A 134 4.51 -8.60 -9.14
C ILE A 134 5.27 -8.01 -7.94
N SER A 135 6.32 -8.71 -7.49
CA SER A 135 7.28 -8.18 -6.51
C SER A 135 8.34 -7.36 -7.24
N ILE A 136 8.60 -6.13 -6.77
CA ILE A 136 9.61 -5.23 -7.37
C ILE A 136 10.79 -4.93 -6.44
N GLY A 137 10.67 -5.17 -5.14
CA GLY A 137 11.74 -5.03 -4.14
C GLY A 137 12.37 -6.35 -3.70
N GLU A 138 11.87 -7.48 -4.21
CA GLU A 138 12.46 -8.81 -4.00
C GLU A 138 12.46 -9.63 -5.30
N ASP A 139 13.55 -10.35 -5.55
CA ASP A 139 13.68 -11.24 -6.70
C ASP A 139 13.17 -12.64 -6.38
N SER A 140 11.90 -12.91 -6.68
CA SER A 140 11.27 -14.21 -6.40
C SER A 140 11.95 -15.38 -7.12
N ARG A 141 12.67 -15.14 -8.22
CA ARG A 141 13.43 -16.17 -8.95
C ARG A 141 14.53 -16.81 -8.11
N THR A 142 14.94 -16.13 -7.04
CA THR A 142 15.95 -16.60 -6.09
C THR A 142 15.39 -17.49 -4.98
N PHE A 143 14.08 -17.76 -4.98
CA PHE A 143 13.40 -18.54 -3.94
C PHE A 143 14.15 -19.84 -3.61
N GLY A 144 14.66 -19.93 -2.37
CA GLY A 144 15.33 -21.10 -1.85
C GLY A 144 16.73 -21.38 -2.43
N LEU A 145 17.30 -20.48 -3.23
CA LEU A 145 18.65 -20.61 -3.74
C LEU A 145 19.69 -20.16 -2.71
N SER A 146 20.80 -20.90 -2.64
CA SER A 146 22.02 -20.45 -1.97
C SER A 146 22.83 -19.52 -2.87
N ASP A 147 23.71 -18.73 -2.26
CA ASP A 147 24.60 -17.80 -2.97
C ASP A 147 25.47 -18.51 -4.02
N ALA A 148 25.97 -19.71 -3.71
CA ALA A 148 26.74 -20.52 -4.65
C ALA A 148 25.89 -20.97 -5.86
N GLN A 149 24.61 -21.30 -5.65
CA GLN A 149 23.69 -21.62 -6.75
C GLN A 149 23.37 -20.37 -7.58
N MET A 150 23.23 -19.22 -6.94
CA MET A 150 23.01 -17.96 -7.64
C MET A 150 24.21 -17.58 -8.52
N LEU A 151 25.43 -17.69 -8.00
CA LEU A 151 26.66 -17.44 -8.78
C LEU A 151 26.88 -18.41 -9.93
N ALA A 152 26.31 -19.62 -9.86
CA ALA A 152 26.34 -20.60 -10.94
C ALA A 152 25.27 -20.34 -12.02
N ASP A 153 24.31 -19.43 -11.78
CA ASP A 153 23.23 -19.10 -12.70
C ASP A 153 23.41 -17.68 -13.26
N SER A 154 23.62 -17.61 -14.57
CA SER A 154 23.84 -16.35 -15.31
C SER A 154 22.75 -15.29 -15.10
N ARG A 155 21.53 -15.67 -14.70
CA ARG A 155 20.43 -14.72 -14.40
C ARG A 155 20.74 -13.80 -13.22
N PHE A 156 21.59 -14.24 -12.30
CA PHE A 156 21.84 -13.56 -11.01
C PHE A 156 23.24 -12.96 -10.90
N VAL A 157 24.14 -13.30 -11.83
CA VAL A 157 25.50 -12.75 -11.90
C VAL A 157 25.51 -11.34 -12.52
N GLY A 158 24.67 -11.10 -13.54
CA GLY A 158 24.58 -9.79 -14.19
C GLY A 158 25.95 -9.26 -14.66
N ASN A 159 26.32 -8.06 -14.22
CA ASN A 159 27.62 -7.42 -14.49
C ASN A 159 28.71 -7.77 -13.45
N GLY A 160 28.38 -8.55 -12.41
CA GLY A 160 29.30 -8.98 -11.36
C GLY A 160 29.72 -7.90 -10.34
N THR A 161 29.21 -6.67 -10.44
CA THR A 161 29.63 -5.58 -9.53
C THR A 161 28.85 -5.57 -8.21
N GLY A 162 27.72 -6.28 -8.17
CA GLY A 162 26.86 -6.36 -7.00
C GLY A 162 27.28 -7.44 -6.01
N PRO A 163 26.59 -7.52 -4.86
CA PRO A 163 25.52 -6.62 -4.42
C PRO A 163 26.02 -5.19 -4.12
N VAL A 164 25.11 -4.26 -3.85
CA VAL A 164 25.40 -2.85 -3.57
C VAL A 164 24.90 -2.44 -2.19
N VAL A 165 25.49 -1.37 -1.66
CA VAL A 165 25.16 -0.78 -0.35
C VAL A 165 24.86 0.71 -0.48
N ASP A 166 24.31 1.30 0.59
CA ASP A 166 24.01 2.73 0.68
C ASP A 166 25.21 3.58 0.23
N PRO A 167 25.05 4.44 -0.80
CA PRO A 167 26.13 5.27 -1.32
C PRO A 167 26.63 6.32 -0.31
N ARG A 168 25.88 6.57 0.76
CA ARG A 168 26.26 7.48 1.84
C ARG A 168 27.15 6.81 2.90
N GLY A 169 27.23 5.48 2.89
CA GLY A 169 27.97 4.69 3.88
C GLY A 169 27.29 4.60 5.25
N ALA A 170 28.02 4.04 6.22
CA ALA A 170 27.50 3.77 7.56
C ALA A 170 27.09 5.06 8.30
N GLY A 171 25.93 5.03 8.98
CA GLY A 171 25.45 6.12 9.84
C GLY A 171 24.61 7.20 9.15
N ALA A 172 24.29 7.05 7.85
CA ALA A 172 23.48 7.99 7.09
C ALA A 172 21.95 7.83 7.29
N SER A 173 21.52 6.93 8.17
CA SER A 173 20.10 6.63 8.40
C SER A 173 19.29 7.87 8.79
N GLY A 174 18.13 8.05 8.19
CA GLY A 174 17.21 9.16 8.45
C GLY A 174 17.64 10.49 7.83
N THR A 175 18.66 10.53 6.97
CA THR A 175 19.05 11.72 6.21
C THR A 175 18.28 11.80 4.88
N SER A 176 18.46 12.89 4.13
CA SER A 176 17.77 13.09 2.84
C SER A 176 17.99 11.92 1.88
N LEU A 177 16.92 11.54 1.17
CA LEU A 177 16.90 10.47 0.17
C LEU A 177 16.89 11.02 -1.26
N VAL A 178 16.99 12.34 -1.43
CA VAL A 178 16.95 13.02 -2.72
C VAL A 178 18.35 13.03 -3.34
N GLY A 179 18.43 12.73 -4.64
CA GLY A 179 19.66 12.87 -5.42
C GLY A 179 20.75 11.84 -5.13
N LEU A 180 20.42 10.76 -4.43
CA LEU A 180 21.34 9.64 -4.22
C LEU A 180 21.59 8.89 -5.53
N ASP A 181 22.79 8.31 -5.67
CA ASP A 181 23.11 7.48 -6.83
C ASP A 181 22.19 6.24 -6.84
N PRO A 182 21.34 6.07 -7.86
CA PRO A 182 20.43 4.95 -7.92
C PRO A 182 21.13 3.60 -8.06
N LEU A 183 22.44 3.55 -8.33
CA LEU A 183 23.20 2.30 -8.42
C LEU A 183 23.84 1.88 -7.09
N GLY A 184 23.89 2.75 -6.09
CA GLY A 184 24.56 2.47 -4.82
C GLY A 184 26.08 2.27 -4.96
N THR A 185 26.73 1.82 -3.87
CA THR A 185 28.16 1.50 -3.86
C THR A 185 28.37 0.00 -4.12
N PRO A 186 29.15 -0.40 -5.13
CA PRO A 186 29.41 -1.81 -5.43
C PRO A 186 30.31 -2.49 -4.39
N THR A 187 29.96 -3.72 -4.02
CA THR A 187 30.80 -4.60 -3.18
C THR A 187 31.70 -5.53 -4.01
N ASN A 188 31.38 -5.72 -5.31
CA ASN A 188 32.07 -6.65 -6.22
C ASN A 188 32.02 -8.13 -5.78
N GLY A 189 30.90 -8.56 -5.19
CA GLY A 189 30.65 -9.95 -4.78
C GLY A 189 30.39 -10.93 -5.93
N GLY A 190 30.33 -10.46 -7.19
CA GLY A 190 30.07 -11.31 -8.36
C GLY A 190 28.59 -11.46 -8.71
N PHE A 191 27.70 -10.71 -8.06
CA PHE A 191 26.26 -10.70 -8.35
C PHE A 191 25.87 -9.50 -9.22
N ALA A 192 24.64 -9.51 -9.72
CA ALA A 192 24.09 -8.36 -10.45
C ALA A 192 24.04 -7.11 -9.54
N SER A 193 24.29 -5.93 -10.12
CA SER A 193 24.33 -4.64 -9.41
C SER A 193 23.07 -4.28 -8.63
N PHE A 194 21.93 -4.87 -8.98
CA PHE A 194 20.67 -4.58 -8.32
C PHE A 194 20.44 -5.34 -7.02
N TYR A 195 21.27 -6.30 -6.62
CA TYR A 195 21.12 -6.96 -5.32
C TYR A 195 21.63 -6.07 -4.18
N LEU A 196 20.97 -6.10 -3.02
CA LEU A 196 21.31 -5.29 -1.85
C LEU A 196 22.19 -6.05 -0.86
N ASN A 197 23.06 -5.36 -0.12
CA ASN A 197 23.93 -5.92 0.95
C ASN A 197 24.08 -4.94 2.14
N ASP A 198 23.08 -4.08 2.36
CA ASP A 198 23.12 -3.08 3.43
C ASP A 198 23.28 -3.72 4.81
N ASN A 199 22.84 -4.96 5.03
CA ASN A 199 23.06 -5.61 6.31
C ASN A 199 24.54 -5.82 6.63
N ALA A 200 25.44 -5.99 5.64
CA ALA A 200 26.88 -6.06 5.92
C ALA A 200 27.44 -4.78 6.54
N VAL A 201 26.83 -3.63 6.24
CA VAL A 201 27.20 -2.31 6.78
C VAL A 201 26.64 -2.10 8.19
N HIS A 202 25.43 -2.59 8.43
CA HIS A 202 24.68 -2.31 9.67
C HIS A 202 24.73 -3.43 10.71
N CYS A 203 25.10 -4.64 10.31
CA CYS A 203 25.02 -5.84 11.14
C CYS A 203 26.37 -6.51 11.34
N ASN A 204 26.76 -6.61 12.61
CA ASN A 204 27.95 -7.36 13.00
C ASN A 204 27.79 -8.85 12.62
N GLY A 205 28.68 -9.36 11.77
CA GLY A 205 28.68 -10.75 11.30
C GLY A 205 27.86 -11.03 10.04
N ALA A 206 27.18 -10.03 9.46
CA ALA A 206 26.62 -10.17 8.12
C ALA A 206 27.75 -10.23 7.08
N ALA A 207 27.57 -11.08 6.06
CA ALA A 207 28.60 -11.32 5.06
C ALA A 207 28.66 -10.15 4.06
N ASP A 208 29.83 -9.53 3.93
CA ASP A 208 30.11 -8.58 2.86
C ASP A 208 30.12 -9.30 1.49
N GLY A 209 29.61 -8.63 0.46
CA GLY A 209 29.54 -9.16 -0.90
C GLY A 209 28.48 -10.25 -1.15
N SER A 210 27.55 -10.49 -0.22
CA SER A 210 26.47 -11.48 -0.35
C SER A 210 25.07 -10.82 -0.35
N PRO A 211 24.17 -11.12 -1.29
CA PRO A 211 22.85 -10.51 -1.32
C PRO A 211 22.05 -10.72 -0.02
N ASP A 212 21.48 -9.64 0.51
CA ASP A 212 20.57 -9.66 1.64
C ASP A 212 19.32 -10.47 1.30
N SER A 213 18.88 -11.29 2.27
CA SER A 213 17.75 -12.20 2.09
C SER A 213 16.59 -11.88 3.02
N ASN A 214 15.38 -12.04 2.52
CA ASN A 214 14.18 -12.14 3.33
C ASN A 214 14.04 -13.60 3.83
N PRO A 215 14.25 -13.93 5.11
CA PRO A 215 14.21 -15.32 5.55
C PRO A 215 12.77 -15.88 5.66
N ASN A 216 11.74 -15.02 5.66
CA ASN A 216 10.34 -15.48 5.62
C ASN A 216 9.94 -15.95 4.23
N PHE A 217 10.28 -15.18 3.20
CA PHE A 217 9.96 -15.51 1.81
C PHE A 217 11.09 -16.22 1.06
N LYS A 218 12.29 -16.30 1.65
CA LYS A 218 13.49 -16.98 1.12
C LYS A 218 13.96 -16.45 -0.24
N THR A 219 13.76 -15.16 -0.44
CA THR A 219 14.12 -14.36 -1.63
C THR A 219 15.26 -13.41 -1.31
N ARG A 220 15.87 -12.80 -2.33
CA ARG A 220 16.87 -11.74 -2.18
C ARG A 220 16.27 -10.36 -2.43
N PHE A 221 16.66 -9.40 -1.61
CA PHE A 221 16.27 -8.01 -1.77
C PHE A 221 16.98 -7.38 -2.97
N VAL A 222 16.26 -6.48 -3.64
CA VAL A 222 16.76 -5.78 -4.82
C VAL A 222 16.48 -4.29 -4.75
N ASN A 223 17.39 -3.52 -5.33
CA ASN A 223 17.23 -2.10 -5.57
C ASN A 223 16.33 -1.89 -6.80
N ALA A 224 15.07 -1.53 -6.57
CA ALA A 224 14.15 -1.25 -7.67
C ALA A 224 14.55 -0.06 -8.55
N GLY A 225 15.45 0.81 -8.06
CA GLY A 225 15.98 1.95 -8.78
C GLY A 225 17.04 1.59 -9.84
N ASP A 226 17.61 0.39 -9.78
CA ASP A 226 18.62 -0.05 -10.75
C ASP A 226 17.94 -0.30 -12.13
N PRO A 227 18.40 0.35 -13.21
CA PRO A 227 17.81 0.17 -14.55
C PRO A 227 17.88 -1.27 -15.07
N GLY A 228 18.90 -2.04 -14.68
CA GLY A 228 19.05 -3.45 -15.01
C GLY A 228 17.96 -4.31 -14.36
N TRP A 229 17.55 -3.99 -13.13
CA TRP A 229 16.42 -4.67 -12.50
C TRP A 229 15.09 -4.37 -13.20
N TYR A 230 14.84 -3.09 -13.55
CA TYR A 230 13.65 -2.75 -14.33
C TYR A 230 13.59 -3.56 -15.64
N GLN A 231 14.72 -3.71 -16.34
CA GLN A 231 14.79 -4.49 -17.56
C GLN A 231 14.40 -5.95 -17.32
N VAL A 232 14.95 -6.57 -16.27
CA VAL A 232 14.64 -7.94 -15.88
C VAL A 232 13.14 -8.11 -15.60
N VAL A 233 12.57 -7.25 -14.74
CA VAL A 233 11.17 -7.29 -14.34
C VAL A 233 10.23 -7.01 -15.53
N SER A 234 10.66 -6.17 -16.47
CA SER A 234 9.88 -5.85 -17.67
C SER A 234 9.85 -7.01 -18.65
N ASP A 235 11.00 -7.66 -18.88
CA ASP A 235 11.19 -8.61 -19.98
C ASP A 235 11.00 -10.07 -19.60
N MET A 236 11.07 -10.44 -18.32
CA MET A 236 10.98 -11.85 -17.94
C MET A 236 9.64 -12.46 -18.40
N THR A 237 9.71 -13.70 -18.89
CA THR A 237 8.53 -14.49 -19.27
C THR A 237 8.34 -15.62 -18.30
N MET A 238 7.08 -15.99 -18.02
CA MET A 238 6.80 -17.05 -17.05
C MET A 238 7.49 -18.36 -17.45
N ASN A 239 8.22 -18.96 -16.51
CA ASN A 239 8.85 -20.26 -16.66
C ASN A 239 8.87 -20.97 -15.30
N THR A 240 8.05 -22.01 -15.19
CA THR A 240 7.90 -22.79 -13.95
C THR A 240 9.12 -23.66 -13.64
N ASN A 241 9.90 -24.05 -14.66
CA ASN A 241 11.07 -24.92 -14.47
C ASN A 241 12.23 -24.22 -13.75
N ASN A 242 12.31 -22.89 -13.84
CA ASN A 242 13.37 -22.10 -13.22
C ASN A 242 12.82 -21.01 -12.27
N HIS A 243 11.58 -21.19 -11.80
CA HIS A 243 10.90 -20.28 -10.88
C HIS A 243 10.83 -18.81 -11.37
N THR A 244 10.56 -18.60 -12.65
CA THR A 244 10.44 -17.24 -13.22
C THR A 244 8.98 -16.82 -13.33
N PRO A 245 8.52 -15.78 -12.61
CA PRO A 245 7.18 -15.21 -12.80
C PRO A 245 7.09 -14.43 -14.12
N PRO A 246 5.87 -14.11 -14.62
CA PRO A 246 5.71 -13.23 -15.77
C PRO A 246 6.11 -11.79 -15.43
N GLY A 247 6.80 -11.14 -16.36
CA GLY A 247 7.20 -9.74 -16.27
C GLY A 247 6.14 -8.76 -16.78
N LEU A 248 6.42 -7.47 -16.68
CA LEU A 248 5.47 -6.40 -17.01
C LEU A 248 4.96 -6.49 -18.45
N LYS A 249 5.82 -6.76 -19.44
CA LYS A 249 5.40 -6.88 -20.84
C LYS A 249 4.46 -8.07 -21.04
N GLU A 250 4.76 -9.22 -20.44
CA GLU A 250 3.90 -10.40 -20.54
C GLU A 250 2.53 -10.16 -19.88
N MET A 251 2.49 -9.42 -18.77
CA MET A 251 1.25 -9.10 -18.06
C MET A 251 0.40 -8.05 -18.79
N MET A 252 1.02 -6.97 -19.27
CA MET A 252 0.33 -5.72 -19.62
C MET A 252 0.11 -5.53 -21.12
N THR A 253 0.73 -6.36 -21.96
CA THR A 253 0.65 -6.27 -23.43
C THR A 253 -0.07 -7.46 -24.05
N ASN A 254 -0.37 -7.32 -25.35
CA ASN A 254 -1.09 -8.32 -26.15
C ASN A 254 -0.17 -9.04 -27.17
N ASN A 255 1.15 -8.84 -27.09
CA ASN A 255 2.10 -9.32 -28.09
C ASN A 255 3.43 -9.85 -27.52
N TYR A 256 3.52 -10.11 -26.22
CA TYR A 256 4.73 -10.58 -25.55
C TYR A 256 4.44 -11.75 -24.60
N GLY A 257 5.29 -12.79 -24.62
CA GLY A 257 5.11 -13.99 -23.79
C GLY A 257 3.70 -14.58 -23.93
N ARG A 258 3.06 -14.89 -22.80
CA ARG A 258 1.64 -15.34 -22.75
C ARG A 258 0.62 -14.22 -22.98
N SER A 259 1.03 -12.95 -23.00
CA SER A 259 0.18 -11.79 -23.30
C SER A 259 -1.10 -11.78 -22.46
N LEU A 260 -0.97 -11.70 -21.14
CA LEU A 260 -2.10 -11.88 -20.22
C LEU A 260 -3.18 -10.79 -20.35
N GLY A 261 -2.81 -9.57 -20.74
CA GLY A 261 -3.76 -8.48 -21.01
C GLY A 261 -4.41 -7.90 -19.75
N CYS A 262 -3.65 -7.81 -18.65
CA CYS A 262 -4.11 -7.18 -17.42
C CYS A 262 -4.36 -5.66 -17.64
N ASP A 263 -5.31 -5.09 -16.91
CA ASP A 263 -5.64 -3.65 -16.92
C ASP A 263 -4.67 -2.82 -16.08
N GLY A 264 -3.85 -3.50 -15.27
CA GLY A 264 -2.92 -2.87 -14.38
C GLY A 264 -2.05 -3.87 -13.64
N VAL A 265 -1.24 -3.34 -12.73
CA VAL A 265 -0.28 -4.12 -11.96
C VAL A 265 -0.39 -3.77 -10.47
N PHE A 266 -0.27 -4.81 -9.64
CA PHE A 266 -0.07 -4.71 -8.19
C PHE A 266 1.42 -4.85 -7.93
N LEU A 267 2.06 -3.78 -7.47
CA LEU A 267 3.47 -3.71 -7.13
C LEU A 267 3.65 -4.03 -5.65
N ASP A 268 4.30 -5.15 -5.36
CA ASP A 268 4.60 -5.58 -4.01
C ASP A 268 6.06 -5.27 -3.60
N THR A 269 6.35 -5.46 -2.31
CA THR A 269 7.67 -5.38 -1.68
C THR A 269 8.32 -3.99 -1.75
N LEU A 270 7.51 -2.93 -1.79
CA LEU A 270 8.02 -1.56 -1.64
C LEU A 270 8.65 -1.27 -0.28
N ASP A 271 8.29 -2.05 0.75
CA ASP A 271 8.86 -1.95 2.09
C ASP A 271 10.35 -2.37 2.16
N THR A 272 10.92 -2.90 1.07
CA THR A 272 12.39 -3.01 0.93
C THR A 272 13.06 -1.65 1.14
N ALA A 273 12.41 -0.56 0.73
CA ALA A 273 12.87 0.82 0.94
C ALA A 273 12.41 1.44 2.27
N ALA A 274 11.91 0.66 3.22
CA ALA A 274 11.40 1.19 4.49
C ALA A 274 12.47 1.94 5.29
N PRO A 275 12.08 2.90 6.15
CA PRO A 275 13.00 3.58 7.06
C PRO A 275 13.86 2.60 7.86
N ASN A 276 15.18 2.80 7.86
CA ASN A 276 16.13 1.90 8.54
C ASN A 276 15.85 1.81 10.06
N LYS A 277 15.19 2.81 10.63
CA LYS A 277 14.79 2.77 12.05
C LYS A 277 13.72 1.72 12.38
N TYR A 278 13.01 1.19 11.39
CA TYR A 278 12.00 0.14 11.60
C TYR A 278 12.62 -1.22 11.93
N THR A 279 13.88 -1.43 11.56
CA THR A 279 14.57 -2.71 11.69
C THR A 279 15.50 -2.77 12.91
N GLY A 280 15.54 -1.71 13.74
CA GLY A 280 16.19 -1.67 15.05
C GLY A 280 17.72 -1.80 15.02
N SER A 281 18.39 -1.53 16.16
CA SER A 281 19.85 -1.65 16.29
C SER A 281 20.35 -3.06 16.58
N ILE A 282 19.47 -4.07 16.53
CA ILE A 282 19.74 -5.43 17.00
C ILE A 282 19.63 -6.37 15.80
N CYS A 283 20.74 -6.56 15.11
CA CYS A 283 20.87 -7.54 14.03
C CYS A 283 20.81 -9.01 14.48
N SER A 284 20.73 -9.28 15.79
CA SER A 284 20.80 -10.64 16.32
C SER A 284 19.45 -11.38 16.37
N ASN A 285 18.30 -10.69 16.29
CA ASN A 285 17.01 -11.29 16.64
C ASN A 285 15.83 -10.99 15.69
N SER A 286 16.01 -10.24 14.60
CA SER A 286 14.93 -10.03 13.62
C SER A 286 15.16 -10.90 12.38
N ILE A 287 14.07 -11.38 11.82
CA ILE A 287 14.04 -12.27 10.66
C ILE A 287 13.56 -11.51 9.44
N ASN A 288 13.78 -10.19 9.35
CA ASN A 288 13.45 -9.37 8.17
C ASN A 288 14.15 -8.01 8.30
N PHE A 289 15.46 -7.97 8.05
CA PHE A 289 16.23 -6.73 8.09
C PHE A 289 16.35 -6.15 6.68
N THR A 290 15.65 -5.04 6.46
CA THR A 290 15.90 -4.10 5.36
C THR A 290 16.56 -2.86 5.97
N ASN A 291 17.77 -2.54 5.50
CA ASN A 291 18.49 -1.29 5.84
C ASN A 291 18.74 -0.45 4.58
N SER A 292 17.80 -0.56 3.63
CA SER A 292 17.95 -0.08 2.26
C SER A 292 17.07 1.15 1.99
N GLU A 293 16.79 1.98 2.99
CA GLU A 293 15.95 3.18 2.83
C GLU A 293 16.44 4.12 1.72
N TRP A 294 17.74 4.10 1.42
CA TRP A 294 18.36 4.90 0.35
C TRP A 294 17.80 4.58 -1.04
N THR A 295 17.26 3.37 -1.23
CA THR A 295 16.64 2.93 -2.48
C THR A 295 15.30 3.61 -2.76
N ALA A 296 14.73 4.35 -1.80
CA ALA A 296 13.38 4.89 -1.88
C ALA A 296 13.12 5.76 -3.13
N GLN A 297 14.05 6.65 -3.46
CA GLN A 297 13.93 7.45 -4.70
C GLN A 297 13.93 6.55 -5.95
N GLY A 298 14.68 5.45 -5.91
CA GLY A 298 14.73 4.44 -6.95
C GLY A 298 13.39 3.75 -7.18
N PHE A 299 12.70 3.32 -6.12
CA PHE A 299 11.34 2.76 -6.21
C PHE A 299 10.35 3.75 -6.83
N THR A 300 10.40 5.02 -6.44
CA THR A 300 9.57 6.05 -7.07
C THR A 300 9.92 6.28 -8.54
N ASN A 301 11.20 6.20 -8.90
CA ASN A 301 11.62 6.30 -10.30
C ASN A 301 11.16 5.10 -11.14
N PHE A 302 11.17 3.89 -10.56
CA PHE A 302 10.56 2.70 -11.17
C PHE A 302 9.09 2.96 -11.50
N ILE A 303 8.31 3.45 -10.54
CA ILE A 303 6.87 3.73 -10.70
C ILE A 303 6.64 4.84 -11.74
N LYS A 304 7.44 5.91 -11.72
CA LYS A 304 7.37 6.99 -12.73
C LYS A 304 7.62 6.48 -14.14
N ARG A 305 8.65 5.63 -14.31
CA ARG A 305 8.95 5.00 -15.59
C ARG A 305 7.79 4.10 -16.05
N LEU A 306 7.28 3.26 -15.16
CA LEU A 306 6.14 2.39 -15.42
C LEU A 306 4.90 3.21 -15.86
N ARG A 307 4.57 4.30 -15.16
CA ARG A 307 3.49 5.22 -15.55
C ARG A 307 3.72 5.83 -16.94
N GLY A 308 4.95 6.20 -17.28
CA GLY A 308 5.29 6.74 -18.60
C GLY A 308 5.10 5.72 -19.73
N GLU A 309 5.47 4.46 -19.49
CA GLU A 309 5.36 3.36 -20.44
C GLU A 309 3.92 2.82 -20.58
N TYR A 310 3.13 2.84 -19.50
CA TYR A 310 1.78 2.28 -19.42
C TYR A 310 0.76 3.30 -18.89
N GLN A 311 0.54 4.37 -19.66
CA GLN A 311 -0.24 5.54 -19.22
C GLN A 311 -1.71 5.26 -18.91
N ASP A 312 -2.31 4.33 -19.66
CA ASP A 312 -3.70 3.90 -19.57
C ASP A 312 -3.94 2.81 -18.52
N LYS A 313 -2.88 2.26 -17.93
CA LYS A 313 -2.96 1.14 -16.99
C LYS A 313 -3.09 1.58 -15.55
N VAL A 314 -3.67 0.72 -14.72
CA VAL A 314 -3.77 0.94 -13.27
C VAL A 314 -2.46 0.56 -12.58
N ILE A 315 -1.96 1.41 -11.70
CA ILE A 315 -0.81 1.11 -10.84
C ILE A 315 -1.28 1.09 -9.39
N LEU A 316 -1.21 -0.08 -8.78
CA LEU A 316 -1.48 -0.31 -7.37
C LEU A 316 -0.14 -0.56 -6.65
N GLN A 317 0.12 0.19 -5.60
CA GLN A 317 1.28 0.03 -4.73
C GLN A 317 0.89 -0.66 -3.41
N ASN A 318 1.58 -1.75 -3.05
CA ASN A 318 1.44 -2.36 -1.73
C ASN A 318 2.29 -1.64 -0.69
N ARG A 319 1.64 -1.21 0.40
CA ARG A 319 2.26 -0.50 1.53
C ARG A 319 3.12 0.68 1.06
N GLY A 320 4.39 0.74 1.47
CA GLY A 320 5.21 1.94 1.30
C GLY A 320 4.60 3.16 2.00
N LEU A 321 3.88 2.94 3.11
CA LEU A 321 3.06 3.99 3.74
C LEU A 321 3.90 5.18 4.23
N PHE A 322 5.19 4.94 4.49
CA PHE A 322 6.16 5.96 4.85
C PHE A 322 6.40 7.01 3.75
N TYR A 323 6.10 6.73 2.47
CA TYR A 323 6.12 7.74 1.39
C TYR A 323 5.03 8.81 1.55
N PHE A 324 4.02 8.56 2.40
CA PHE A 324 2.88 9.45 2.62
C PHE A 324 2.87 10.02 4.05
N ASP A 325 3.93 9.76 4.82
CA ASP A 325 4.08 10.27 6.16
C ASP A 325 5.19 11.34 6.19
N PRO A 326 4.85 12.61 6.43
CA PRO A 326 5.80 13.73 6.41
C PRO A 326 6.87 13.64 7.51
N ARG A 327 6.77 12.70 8.45
CA ARG A 327 7.77 12.46 9.50
C ARG A 327 9.01 11.73 9.01
N TYR A 328 9.00 11.22 7.77
CA TYR A 328 10.12 10.49 7.18
C TYR A 328 10.64 11.19 5.92
N ALA A 329 11.95 11.09 5.66
CA ALA A 329 12.59 11.64 4.47
C ALA A 329 12.02 11.06 3.16
N HIS A 330 11.38 9.89 3.24
CA HIS A 330 10.65 9.26 2.13
C HIS A 330 9.55 10.14 1.54
N TYR A 331 8.97 11.06 2.33
CA TYR A 331 7.93 11.96 1.83
C TYR A 331 8.41 12.82 0.65
N ASP A 332 9.67 13.26 0.65
CA ASP A 332 10.25 14.08 -0.43
C ASP A 332 10.36 13.31 -1.76
N VAL A 333 10.35 11.99 -1.69
CA VAL A 333 10.52 11.09 -2.83
C VAL A 333 9.27 10.24 -3.07
N SER A 334 8.11 10.71 -2.64
CA SER A 334 6.82 10.01 -2.78
C SER A 334 6.43 9.70 -4.23
N ALA A 335 5.70 8.59 -4.42
CA ALA A 335 5.10 8.19 -5.69
C ALA A 335 3.67 8.74 -5.92
N ARG A 336 3.17 9.65 -5.04
CA ARG A 336 1.88 10.34 -5.25
C ARG A 336 1.83 10.99 -6.63
N GLY A 337 0.69 10.89 -7.30
CA GLY A 337 0.50 11.34 -8.68
C GLY A 337 0.90 10.32 -9.76
N PHE A 338 1.58 9.22 -9.40
CA PHE A 338 1.95 8.16 -10.34
C PHE A 338 1.22 6.84 -10.10
N ILE A 339 0.73 6.61 -8.88
CA ILE A 339 -0.12 5.47 -8.50
C ILE A 339 -1.60 5.85 -8.54
N ASP A 340 -2.47 4.88 -8.78
CA ASP A 340 -3.93 5.04 -8.72
C ASP A 340 -4.50 4.50 -7.40
N ILE A 341 -3.84 3.50 -6.83
CA ILE A 341 -4.28 2.80 -5.62
C ILE A 341 -3.09 2.55 -4.69
N ASN A 342 -3.28 2.77 -3.39
CA ASN A 342 -2.42 2.27 -2.34
C ASN A 342 -3.12 1.11 -1.59
N PHE A 343 -2.35 0.11 -1.17
CA PHE A 343 -2.88 -1.08 -0.50
C PHE A 343 -2.27 -1.21 0.90
N PHE A 344 -3.13 -1.37 1.90
CA PHE A 344 -2.76 -1.41 3.31
C PHE A 344 -2.91 -2.84 3.83
N GLU A 345 -1.79 -3.42 4.27
CA GLU A 345 -1.77 -4.75 4.87
C GLU A 345 -0.98 -4.72 6.19
N SER A 346 -1.58 -4.98 7.34
CA SER A 346 -3.02 -5.08 7.64
C SER A 346 -3.46 -3.92 8.52
N TYR A 347 -4.68 -3.42 8.31
CA TYR A 347 -5.22 -2.31 9.08
C TYR A 347 -5.78 -2.75 10.44
N TYR A 348 -6.78 -3.63 10.47
CA TYR A 348 -7.42 -4.13 11.69
C TYR A 348 -7.16 -5.63 11.93
N LEU A 349 -7.51 -6.53 11.00
CA LEU A 349 -7.20 -7.97 11.12
C LEU A 349 -5.81 -8.35 10.59
N ASP A 350 -4.92 -8.79 11.48
CA ASP A 350 -3.50 -9.09 11.19
C ASP A 350 -3.23 -10.54 10.81
N ASN A 351 -2.19 -10.89 10.06
CA ASN A 351 -1.92 -12.29 9.75
C ASN A 351 -1.25 -13.07 10.90
N ASN A 352 -1.11 -12.52 12.10
CA ASN A 352 -0.59 -13.26 13.26
C ASN A 352 -1.59 -14.35 13.72
N SER A 353 -1.10 -15.55 13.97
CA SER A 353 -1.88 -16.69 14.46
C SER A 353 -2.35 -16.54 15.91
N ASP A 354 -1.63 -15.76 16.73
CA ASP A 354 -1.87 -15.60 18.16
C ASP A 354 -2.76 -14.39 18.50
N SER A 355 -2.92 -13.44 17.58
CA SER A 355 -3.71 -12.22 17.78
C SER A 355 -4.68 -11.99 16.63
N VAL A 356 -5.95 -11.73 16.97
CA VAL A 356 -6.98 -11.45 15.95
C VAL A 356 -6.84 -10.03 15.40
N VAL A 357 -6.77 -9.06 16.31
CA VAL A 357 -6.59 -7.64 15.99
C VAL A 357 -5.10 -7.34 15.90
N SER A 358 -4.72 -6.52 14.92
CA SER A 358 -3.36 -6.05 14.76
C SER A 358 -2.87 -5.38 16.04
N PRO A 359 -1.68 -5.74 16.55
CA PRO A 359 -1.09 -5.05 17.69
C PRO A 359 -0.84 -3.55 17.39
N TYR A 360 -0.84 -3.17 16.12
CA TYR A 360 -0.64 -1.80 15.65
C TYR A 360 -1.93 -1.08 15.30
N TYR A 361 -3.10 -1.69 15.50
CA TYR A 361 -4.37 -1.12 15.06
C TYR A 361 -4.59 0.33 15.55
N LEU A 362 -4.27 0.63 16.82
CA LEU A 362 -4.42 1.99 17.33
C LEU A 362 -3.46 3.00 16.67
N ASP A 363 -2.24 2.58 16.33
CA ASP A 363 -1.30 3.42 15.58
C ASP A 363 -1.77 3.58 14.12
N ASN A 364 -2.23 2.49 13.50
CA ASN A 364 -2.81 2.50 12.17
C ASN A 364 -3.98 3.49 12.09
N LYS A 365 -4.89 3.45 13.06
CA LYS A 365 -6.09 4.28 13.11
C LYS A 365 -5.77 5.75 13.41
N TYR A 366 -5.00 6.03 14.46
CA TYR A 366 -4.83 7.41 14.96
C TYR A 366 -3.59 8.13 14.43
N ASN A 367 -2.64 7.42 13.82
CA ASN A 367 -1.41 8.02 13.31
C ASN A 367 -1.20 7.79 11.82
N VAL A 368 -1.45 6.59 11.30
CA VAL A 368 -1.16 6.30 9.88
C VAL A 368 -2.31 6.74 8.98
N ALA A 369 -3.56 6.34 9.27
CA ALA A 369 -4.71 6.61 8.41
C ALA A 369 -4.96 8.11 8.15
N PRO A 370 -4.91 9.03 9.14
CA PRO A 370 -5.10 10.45 8.88
C PRO A 370 -4.07 11.03 7.92
N LYS A 371 -2.80 10.59 8.01
CA LYS A 371 -1.71 11.05 7.13
C LYS A 371 -1.85 10.46 5.73
N LEU A 372 -2.16 9.17 5.63
CA LEU A 372 -2.39 8.51 4.35
C LEU A 372 -3.57 9.14 3.61
N MET A 373 -4.69 9.37 4.31
CA MET A 373 -5.88 9.98 3.72
C MET A 373 -5.71 11.47 3.41
N ALA A 374 -4.82 12.16 4.12
CA ALA A 374 -4.42 13.52 3.75
C ALA A 374 -3.75 13.58 2.37
N GLU A 375 -3.08 12.51 1.95
CA GLU A 375 -2.47 12.41 0.62
C GLU A 375 -3.43 11.80 -0.40
N ALA A 376 -4.20 10.78 -0.02
CA ALA A 376 -5.20 10.11 -0.87
C ALA A 376 -6.29 11.07 -1.37
N ASN A 377 -6.74 11.99 -0.52
CA ASN A 377 -7.83 12.92 -0.85
C ASN A 377 -7.37 14.10 -1.75
N ARG A 378 -6.07 14.31 -1.96
CA ARG A 378 -5.56 15.37 -2.87
C ARG A 378 -5.98 15.11 -4.31
N PRO A 379 -6.04 16.12 -5.19
CA PRO A 379 -6.50 15.95 -6.57
C PRO A 379 -5.77 14.84 -7.35
N ASP A 380 -4.47 14.73 -7.17
CA ASP A 380 -3.53 13.74 -7.72
C ASP A 380 -3.27 12.56 -6.75
N GLY A 381 -4.12 12.38 -5.76
CA GLY A 381 -4.09 11.27 -4.81
C GLY A 381 -4.59 9.96 -5.40
N PHE A 382 -4.90 9.00 -4.54
CA PHE A 382 -5.19 7.62 -4.89
C PHE A 382 -6.31 7.05 -4.01
N LYS A 383 -6.89 5.91 -4.42
CA LYS A 383 -7.79 5.13 -3.56
C LYS A 383 -6.97 4.26 -2.60
N VAL A 384 -7.49 4.00 -1.39
CA VAL A 384 -6.87 3.07 -0.44
C VAL A 384 -7.70 1.79 -0.33
N LEU A 385 -7.05 0.65 -0.53
CA LEU A 385 -7.60 -0.67 -0.24
C LEU A 385 -6.96 -1.20 1.05
N SER A 386 -7.69 -2.01 1.82
CA SER A 386 -7.15 -2.70 2.98
C SER A 386 -7.41 -4.20 2.90
N LEU A 387 -6.45 -5.00 3.35
CA LEU A 387 -6.56 -6.46 3.42
C LEU A 387 -6.54 -6.92 4.87
N GLY A 388 -7.60 -7.63 5.25
CA GLY A 388 -7.75 -8.29 6.54
C GLY A 388 -7.60 -9.80 6.42
N TYR A 389 -7.14 -10.44 7.49
CA TYR A 389 -6.88 -11.87 7.53
C TYR A 389 -7.78 -12.61 8.53
N ALA A 390 -8.60 -13.55 8.05
CA ALA A 390 -9.41 -14.42 8.90
C ALA A 390 -8.60 -15.56 9.55
N ASN A 391 -7.50 -15.96 8.92
CA ASN A 391 -6.53 -16.91 9.47
C ASN A 391 -5.19 -16.24 9.72
N GLY A 392 -4.39 -16.84 10.60
CA GLY A 392 -3.01 -16.44 10.81
C GLY A 392 -2.07 -17.03 9.77
N PHE A 393 -0.79 -16.76 9.93
CA PHE A 393 0.30 -17.19 9.06
C PHE A 393 0.20 -18.69 8.80
N ASN A 394 0.54 -19.10 7.58
CA ASN A 394 0.38 -20.48 7.11
C ASN A 394 -1.07 -21.00 7.19
N ASP A 395 -2.05 -20.09 7.10
CA ASP A 395 -3.47 -20.37 7.25
C ASP A 395 -3.85 -21.07 8.56
N VAL A 396 -3.06 -20.89 9.62
CA VAL A 396 -3.40 -21.40 10.95
C VAL A 396 -4.69 -20.71 11.43
N PRO A 397 -5.73 -21.45 11.85
CA PRO A 397 -6.96 -20.85 12.36
C PRO A 397 -6.70 -19.95 13.57
N LYS A 398 -7.33 -18.78 13.60
CA LYS A 398 -7.24 -17.87 14.74
C LYS A 398 -8.26 -18.20 15.82
N PRO A 399 -7.96 -17.93 17.10
CA PRO A 399 -8.94 -18.02 18.16
C PRO A 399 -10.17 -17.14 17.89
N GLY A 400 -11.37 -17.73 17.93
CA GLY A 400 -12.64 -16.99 17.86
C GLY A 400 -13.12 -16.61 16.45
N ILE A 401 -12.42 -17.02 15.39
CA ILE A 401 -12.85 -16.85 13.99
C ILE A 401 -12.88 -18.22 13.30
N ASP A 402 -13.97 -18.49 12.58
CA ASP A 402 -14.04 -19.57 11.59
C ASP A 402 -14.06 -18.96 10.19
N ILE A 403 -13.05 -19.24 9.37
CA ILE A 403 -12.95 -18.68 8.00
C ILE A 403 -14.18 -18.96 7.14
N ARG A 404 -14.91 -20.05 7.43
CA ARG A 404 -16.16 -20.40 6.75
C ARG A 404 -17.27 -19.36 6.96
N THR A 405 -17.15 -18.48 7.95
CA THR A 405 -18.03 -17.31 8.11
C THR A 405 -17.96 -16.36 6.93
N LEU A 406 -16.81 -16.27 6.24
CA LEU A 406 -16.69 -15.46 5.02
C LEU A 406 -17.61 -15.97 3.88
N LEU A 407 -17.99 -17.25 3.92
CA LEU A 407 -18.94 -17.87 2.98
C LEU A 407 -20.36 -18.01 3.55
N GLY A 408 -20.62 -17.48 4.74
CA GLY A 408 -21.92 -17.63 5.42
C GLY A 408 -22.19 -19.05 5.95
N GLN A 409 -21.17 -19.91 6.05
CA GLN A 409 -21.30 -21.30 6.49
C GLN A 409 -21.07 -21.47 8.01
N SER A 410 -20.73 -20.39 8.70
CA SER A 410 -20.54 -20.32 10.16
C SER A 410 -20.85 -18.90 10.64
N ILE A 411 -21.13 -18.72 11.92
CA ILE A 411 -21.30 -17.40 12.55
C ILE A 411 -20.14 -17.02 13.48
N LEU A 412 -19.18 -17.94 13.70
CA LEU A 412 -18.10 -17.72 14.64
C LEU A 412 -17.13 -16.65 14.10
N GLY A 413 -17.01 -15.55 14.84
CA GLY A 413 -16.18 -14.41 14.46
C GLY A 413 -16.88 -13.38 13.56
N PHE A 414 -18.17 -13.55 13.25
CA PHE A 414 -18.93 -12.64 12.38
C PHE A 414 -18.82 -11.17 12.82
N SER A 415 -19.00 -10.88 14.11
CA SER A 415 -18.90 -9.51 14.63
C SER A 415 -17.50 -8.93 14.45
N THR A 416 -16.45 -9.73 14.63
CA THR A 416 -15.06 -9.31 14.46
C THR A 416 -14.73 -9.04 13.00
N LEU A 417 -15.19 -9.89 12.08
CA LEU A 417 -15.06 -9.67 10.64
C LEU A 417 -15.82 -8.42 10.19
N LEU A 418 -17.02 -8.18 10.74
CA LEU A 418 -17.77 -6.96 10.48
C LEU A 418 -17.06 -5.73 11.05
N THR A 419 -16.40 -5.84 12.20
CA THR A 419 -15.62 -4.74 12.80
C THR A 419 -14.48 -4.31 11.87
N ASP A 420 -13.77 -5.27 11.26
CA ASP A 420 -12.73 -4.97 10.26
C ASP A 420 -13.28 -4.13 9.10
N VAL A 421 -14.46 -4.52 8.57
CA VAL A 421 -15.14 -3.79 7.49
C VAL A 421 -15.49 -2.37 7.94
N THR A 422 -16.12 -2.22 9.11
CA THR A 422 -16.56 -0.90 9.58
C THR A 422 -15.40 0.02 9.91
N GLU A 423 -14.35 -0.49 10.53
CA GLU A 423 -13.19 0.32 10.93
C GLU A 423 -12.37 0.78 9.73
N ALA A 424 -12.26 -0.07 8.70
CA ALA A 424 -11.61 0.31 7.44
C ALA A 424 -12.40 1.40 6.70
N LEU A 425 -13.72 1.22 6.58
CA LEU A 425 -14.59 2.19 5.92
C LEU A 425 -14.63 3.54 6.66
N ASP A 426 -14.62 3.56 7.99
CA ASP A 426 -14.64 4.79 8.80
C ASP A 426 -13.49 5.76 8.42
N VAL A 427 -12.35 5.21 7.97
CA VAL A 427 -11.19 5.99 7.53
C VAL A 427 -11.02 6.07 6.01
N GLY A 428 -11.99 5.60 5.23
CA GLY A 428 -11.95 5.68 3.76
C GLY A 428 -11.19 4.56 3.06
N PHE A 429 -10.91 3.45 3.75
CA PHE A 429 -10.29 2.27 3.16
C PHE A 429 -11.37 1.31 2.67
N HIS A 430 -11.19 0.74 1.48
CA HIS A 430 -12.07 -0.32 0.99
C HIS A 430 -11.54 -1.69 1.44
N PRO A 431 -12.29 -2.47 2.25
CA PRO A 431 -11.79 -3.72 2.82
C PRO A 431 -12.04 -4.94 1.95
N TYR A 432 -11.15 -5.93 2.05
CA TYR A 432 -11.38 -7.32 1.69
C TYR A 432 -10.78 -8.22 2.77
N ILE A 433 -11.45 -9.34 3.08
CA ILE A 433 -10.99 -10.28 4.12
C ILE A 433 -10.79 -11.66 3.50
N THR A 434 -9.66 -12.30 3.77
CA THR A 434 -9.31 -13.61 3.19
C THR A 434 -8.41 -14.45 4.11
N SER A 435 -7.85 -15.54 3.59
CA SER A 435 -6.85 -16.39 4.25
C SER A 435 -5.46 -15.75 4.19
N ALA A 436 -4.50 -16.19 5.03
CA ALA A 436 -3.13 -15.67 5.00
C ALA A 436 -2.37 -16.04 3.71
N SER A 437 -2.76 -17.15 3.06
CA SER A 437 -2.32 -17.52 1.71
C SER A 437 -2.92 -16.65 0.60
N VAL A 438 -3.94 -15.84 0.91
CA VAL A 438 -4.68 -15.03 -0.07
C VAL A 438 -5.35 -15.91 -1.13
N GLU A 439 -5.83 -17.10 -0.78
CA GLU A 439 -6.49 -18.01 -1.72
C GLU A 439 -8.02 -18.06 -1.54
N TYR A 440 -8.53 -17.56 -0.42
CA TYR A 440 -9.94 -17.72 -0.05
C TYR A 440 -10.84 -16.65 -0.68
N ILE A 441 -11.40 -16.97 -1.85
CA ILE A 441 -12.33 -16.11 -2.61
C ILE A 441 -13.71 -16.11 -1.95
N ASN A 442 -14.24 -14.94 -1.61
CA ASN A 442 -15.53 -14.79 -0.94
C ASN A 442 -16.20 -13.45 -1.28
N SER A 443 -17.36 -13.17 -0.69
CA SER A 443 -18.10 -11.91 -0.87
C SER A 443 -18.46 -11.22 0.45
N PHE A 444 -17.78 -11.57 1.55
CA PHE A 444 -18.14 -11.09 2.88
C PHE A 444 -18.10 -9.57 2.97
N ALA A 445 -16.95 -8.95 2.73
CA ALA A 445 -16.81 -7.49 2.86
C ALA A 445 -17.79 -6.75 1.93
N LYS A 446 -17.83 -7.13 0.65
CA LYS A 446 -18.75 -6.59 -0.36
C LYS A 446 -20.22 -6.63 0.08
N ASN A 447 -20.68 -7.75 0.66
CA ASN A 447 -22.06 -7.92 1.09
C ASN A 447 -22.41 -7.15 2.37
N HIS A 448 -21.42 -6.60 3.07
CA HIS A 448 -21.59 -5.82 4.30
C HIS A 448 -21.14 -4.37 4.14
N LEU A 449 -20.90 -3.91 2.91
CA LEU A 449 -20.73 -2.48 2.63
C LEU A 449 -22.09 -1.76 2.77
N PRO A 450 -22.13 -0.52 3.28
CA PRO A 450 -23.35 0.28 3.27
C PRO A 450 -23.77 0.55 1.81
N LEU A 451 -25.06 0.43 1.53
CA LEU A 451 -25.61 0.66 0.19
C LEU A 451 -25.64 2.15 -0.19
N ILE A 452 -25.78 3.02 0.81
CA ILE A 452 -25.86 4.46 0.69
C ILE A 452 -25.08 5.04 1.86
N ASP A 453 -24.23 6.01 1.56
CA ASP A 453 -23.59 6.82 2.59
C ASP A 453 -24.45 8.06 2.89
N THR A 454 -24.80 8.21 4.16
CA THR A 454 -25.58 9.34 4.68
C THR A 454 -24.85 10.09 5.79
N THR A 455 -23.62 9.69 6.10
CA THR A 455 -22.84 10.25 7.21
C THR A 455 -21.92 11.32 6.65
N PRO A 456 -21.95 12.55 7.15
CA PRO A 456 -20.97 13.56 6.75
C PRO A 456 -19.55 13.18 7.21
N PRO A 457 -18.51 13.65 6.49
CA PRO A 457 -17.13 13.50 6.94
C PRO A 457 -16.92 14.03 8.36
N HIS A 458 -16.05 13.34 9.11
CA HIS A 458 -15.66 13.77 10.45
C HIS A 458 -14.22 14.26 10.45
N TRP A 459 -13.96 15.35 11.18
CA TRP A 459 -12.62 15.93 11.29
C TRP A 459 -11.70 15.00 12.11
N SER A 460 -10.45 14.92 11.69
CA SER A 460 -9.35 14.20 12.34
C SER A 460 -8.13 15.12 12.42
N SER A 461 -6.94 14.58 12.63
CA SER A 461 -5.69 15.33 12.64
C SER A 461 -4.50 14.47 12.23
N VAL A 462 -3.66 15.01 11.34
CA VAL A 462 -2.35 14.39 11.04
C VAL A 462 -1.38 14.49 12.22
N TYR A 463 -1.63 15.39 13.17
CA TYR A 463 -0.93 15.51 14.43
C TYR A 463 -1.66 14.76 15.54
N ASN A 464 -0.93 13.93 16.30
CA ASN A 464 -1.45 13.27 17.49
C ASN A 464 -0.48 13.52 18.66
N ALA A 465 -0.97 14.24 19.68
CA ALA A 465 -0.23 14.45 20.92
C ALA A 465 -0.10 13.17 21.76
N ASN A 466 -1.03 12.23 21.57
CA ASN A 466 -1.08 10.94 22.25
C ASN A 466 -0.44 9.85 21.38
N TYR A 467 0.81 10.09 20.96
CA TYR A 467 1.50 9.18 20.04
C TYR A 467 1.93 7.86 20.71
N ASP A 468 2.26 7.90 22.01
CA ASP A 468 2.73 6.74 22.77
C ASP A 468 2.21 6.77 24.23
N PRO A 469 1.32 5.86 24.62
CA PRO A 469 0.64 4.88 23.77
C PRO A 469 -0.31 5.56 22.77
N PRO A 470 -0.54 4.99 21.57
CA PRO A 470 -1.49 5.54 20.60
C PRO A 470 -2.91 5.58 21.18
N LEU A 471 -3.46 6.78 21.28
CA LEU A 471 -4.85 7.05 21.67
C LEU A 471 -5.50 7.97 20.63
N PRO A 472 -6.84 8.12 20.64
CA PRO A 472 -7.52 9.06 19.79
C PRO A 472 -6.84 10.43 19.79
N GLU A 473 -6.64 10.98 18.60
CA GLU A 473 -6.18 12.34 18.40
C GLU A 473 -7.25 13.35 18.80
N THR A 474 -6.85 14.60 19.02
CA THR A 474 -7.80 15.72 19.10
C THR A 474 -7.99 16.28 17.70
N PRO A 475 -9.20 16.20 17.10
CA PRO A 475 -9.45 16.73 15.77
C PRO A 475 -9.14 18.22 15.67
N ARG A 476 -8.51 18.63 14.56
CA ARG A 476 -8.27 20.05 14.23
C ARG A 476 -9.34 20.54 13.25
N VAL A 477 -10.51 20.90 13.80
CA VAL A 477 -11.75 21.17 13.06
C VAL A 477 -11.70 22.52 12.32
N GLY A 478 -11.88 22.49 11.00
CA GLY A 478 -12.00 23.68 10.17
C GLY A 478 -10.66 24.40 9.94
N ILE A 479 -10.72 25.69 9.61
CA ILE A 479 -9.52 26.50 9.36
C ILE A 479 -8.72 26.62 10.66
N GLN A 480 -7.43 26.29 10.60
CA GLN A 480 -6.52 26.37 11.72
C GLN A 480 -5.57 27.56 11.64
N LYS A 481 -5.30 28.04 10.42
CA LYS A 481 -4.40 29.18 10.16
C LYS A 481 -4.90 29.99 8.97
N ALA A 482 -4.79 31.31 9.08
CA ALA A 482 -5.04 32.25 7.99
C ALA A 482 -3.92 33.30 7.95
N VAL A 483 -3.34 33.54 6.78
CA VAL A 483 -2.23 34.49 6.59
C VAL A 483 -2.51 35.35 5.36
N THR A 484 -2.44 36.67 5.50
CA THR A 484 -2.47 37.59 4.36
C THR A 484 -1.13 37.54 3.63
N THR A 485 -1.16 37.09 2.37
CA THR A 485 0.07 36.87 1.56
C THR A 485 0.35 38.01 0.59
N SER A 486 -0.69 38.71 0.15
CA SER A 486 -0.62 39.93 -0.68
C SER A 486 -1.94 40.71 -0.59
N PRO A 487 -1.98 42.01 -0.98
CA PRO A 487 -3.21 42.79 -0.95
C PRO A 487 -4.37 42.09 -1.65
N GLY A 488 -5.50 41.93 -0.94
CA GLY A 488 -6.69 41.27 -1.48
C GLY A 488 -6.60 39.74 -1.57
N SER A 489 -5.71 39.12 -0.79
CA SER A 489 -5.56 37.66 -0.72
C SER A 489 -5.30 37.14 0.70
N VAL A 490 -5.75 35.92 0.96
CA VAL A 490 -5.49 35.20 2.20
C VAL A 490 -5.20 33.73 1.90
N THR A 491 -4.17 33.18 2.53
CA THR A 491 -3.89 31.74 2.52
C THR A 491 -4.48 31.11 3.76
N LEU A 492 -5.35 30.12 3.56
CA LEU A 492 -6.00 29.36 4.61
C LEU A 492 -5.34 27.97 4.71
N SER A 493 -5.12 27.48 5.91
CA SER A 493 -4.60 26.13 6.17
C SER A 493 -5.50 25.38 7.16
N TRP A 494 -5.72 24.09 6.91
CA TRP A 494 -6.62 23.23 7.68
C TRP A 494 -6.15 21.78 7.69
N ASP A 495 -6.71 20.98 8.58
CA ASP A 495 -6.37 19.57 8.74
C ASP A 495 -7.28 18.63 7.94
N VAL A 496 -7.12 17.33 8.13
CA VAL A 496 -7.84 16.28 7.43
C VAL A 496 -9.19 15.95 8.08
N ALA A 497 -10.18 15.67 7.24
CA ALA A 497 -11.39 14.95 7.60
C ALA A 497 -11.39 13.57 6.93
N LEU A 498 -11.99 12.60 7.60
CA LEU A 498 -12.10 11.20 7.21
C LEU A 498 -13.56 10.85 6.94
N ASP A 499 -13.74 9.94 5.99
CA ASP A 499 -15.04 9.44 5.58
C ASP A 499 -14.85 8.16 4.75
N MET A 500 -15.89 7.35 4.61
CA MET A 500 -15.86 6.17 3.74
C MET A 500 -15.73 6.51 2.25
N ASN A 501 -16.14 7.71 1.89
CA ASN A 501 -16.01 8.28 0.56
C ASN A 501 -14.89 9.32 0.51
N ARG A 502 -14.44 9.64 -0.71
CA ARG A 502 -13.36 10.62 -0.89
C ARG A 502 -13.79 11.99 -0.38
N VAL A 503 -12.97 12.60 0.46
CA VAL A 503 -13.27 13.90 1.08
C VAL A 503 -12.70 15.06 0.26
N SER A 504 -13.53 16.07 0.02
CA SER A 504 -13.18 17.38 -0.52
C SER A 504 -13.53 18.48 0.49
N TYR A 505 -13.08 19.71 0.25
CA TYR A 505 -13.35 20.84 1.16
C TYR A 505 -14.05 21.98 0.45
N ARG A 506 -15.07 22.55 1.10
CA ARG A 506 -15.82 23.69 0.64
C ARG A 506 -15.58 24.88 1.56
N LEU A 507 -15.16 25.99 0.98
CA LEU A 507 -15.02 27.27 1.66
C LEU A 507 -16.32 28.06 1.54
N TYR A 508 -16.70 28.68 2.66
CA TYR A 508 -17.71 29.73 2.75
C TYR A 508 -17.04 30.99 3.26
N TYR A 509 -17.32 32.14 2.64
CA TYR A 509 -16.84 33.41 3.15
C TYR A 509 -17.76 34.58 2.83
N GLN A 510 -17.76 35.57 3.70
CA GLN A 510 -18.53 36.80 3.59
C GLN A 510 -17.88 37.92 4.41
N THR A 511 -18.20 39.17 4.11
CA THR A 511 -17.91 40.28 5.01
C THR A 511 -18.77 40.15 6.29
N PRO A 512 -18.26 40.58 7.47
CA PRO A 512 -19.00 40.48 8.72
C PRO A 512 -20.39 41.10 8.65
N GLY A 513 -21.38 40.34 9.13
CA GLY A 513 -22.70 40.82 9.53
C GLY A 513 -22.97 40.45 10.99
N THR A 514 -24.23 40.50 11.42
CA THR A 514 -24.65 40.10 12.77
C THR A 514 -24.42 38.60 13.05
N SER A 515 -24.48 37.73 12.03
CA SER A 515 -24.15 36.31 12.08
C SER A 515 -23.53 35.82 10.76
N PHE A 516 -22.91 34.64 10.77
CA PHE A 516 -22.46 33.97 9.55
C PHE A 516 -23.64 33.25 8.90
N ASP A 517 -23.91 33.49 7.61
CA ASP A 517 -25.05 32.92 6.90
C ASP A 517 -24.59 32.12 5.68
N PHE A 518 -24.64 30.80 5.79
CA PHE A 518 -24.27 29.87 4.73
C PHE A 518 -25.16 29.97 3.48
N ALA A 519 -26.36 30.58 3.58
CA ALA A 519 -27.22 30.79 2.43
C ALA A 519 -26.74 31.95 1.54
N THR A 520 -26.15 32.99 2.13
CA THR A 520 -25.70 34.20 1.43
C THR A 520 -24.19 34.31 1.29
N ALA A 521 -23.41 33.52 2.03
CA ALA A 521 -21.96 33.44 1.89
C ALA A 521 -21.53 33.02 0.47
N THR A 522 -20.40 33.55 0.03
CA THR A 522 -19.72 33.08 -1.19
C THR A 522 -19.21 31.67 -0.95
N LYS A 523 -19.39 30.78 -1.92
CA LYS A 523 -19.05 29.36 -1.83
C LYS A 523 -17.98 29.00 -2.86
N LEU A 524 -16.98 28.25 -2.45
CA LEU A 524 -15.89 27.78 -3.32
C LEU A 524 -15.49 26.35 -2.97
N MET A 525 -15.43 25.46 -3.95
CA MET A 525 -14.76 24.16 -3.77
C MET A 525 -13.25 24.36 -3.82
N LEU A 526 -12.57 23.84 -2.81
CA LEU A 526 -11.12 23.97 -2.66
C LEU A 526 -10.40 22.86 -3.43
N THR A 527 -9.22 23.19 -3.93
CA THR A 527 -8.25 22.30 -4.57
C THR A 527 -6.93 22.46 -3.81
N PRO A 528 -6.81 21.85 -2.62
CA PRO A 528 -5.70 22.15 -1.73
C PRO A 528 -4.37 21.66 -2.28
N VAL A 529 -3.32 22.40 -1.93
CA VAL A 529 -1.92 21.99 -2.08
C VAL A 529 -1.36 21.62 -0.70
N PRO A 530 -0.21 20.89 -0.63
CA PRO A 530 0.50 20.71 0.63
C PRO A 530 0.72 22.03 1.37
N GLY A 531 0.44 22.01 2.68
CA GLY A 531 0.67 23.17 3.55
C GLY A 531 2.15 23.53 3.69
N ASP A 532 2.41 24.82 3.87
CA ASP A 532 3.76 25.32 4.10
C ASP A 532 4.40 24.63 5.32
N GLY A 533 5.61 24.10 5.14
CA GLY A 533 6.35 23.38 6.18
C GLY A 533 5.97 21.90 6.33
N TYR A 534 4.88 21.43 5.73
CA TYR A 534 4.40 20.06 5.90
C TYR A 534 5.40 19.03 5.37
N ALA A 535 5.96 19.27 4.18
CA ALA A 535 6.96 18.37 3.58
C ALA A 535 8.30 18.36 4.34
N GLN A 536 8.58 19.40 5.13
CA GLN A 536 9.86 19.57 5.84
C GLN A 536 9.84 19.02 7.28
N VAL A 537 8.72 18.44 7.71
CA VAL A 537 8.53 17.92 9.07
C VAL A 537 9.62 16.92 9.46
N TRP A 538 10.00 16.02 8.56
CA TRP A 538 11.02 14.99 8.82
C TRP A 538 12.38 15.57 9.22
N ASN A 539 12.71 16.78 8.76
CA ASN A 539 13.96 17.47 9.04
C ASN A 539 13.92 18.25 10.37
N SER A 540 12.86 18.10 11.16
CA SER A 540 12.75 18.69 12.49
C SER A 540 13.39 17.78 13.55
N ALA A 541 13.87 18.37 14.65
CA ALA A 541 14.45 17.61 15.76
C ALA A 541 13.47 16.58 16.37
N ILE A 542 12.17 16.91 16.38
CA ILE A 542 11.09 16.03 16.83
C ILE A 542 9.96 16.10 15.79
N PRO A 543 9.99 15.26 14.72
CA PRO A 543 9.02 15.33 13.62
C PRO A 543 7.56 15.18 14.08
N SER A 544 7.28 14.33 15.08
CA SER A 544 5.93 14.19 15.63
C SER A 544 5.40 15.48 16.25
N GLN A 545 6.26 16.26 16.93
CA GLN A 545 5.89 17.54 17.53
C GLN A 545 5.78 18.65 16.49
N ALA A 546 6.62 18.63 15.45
CA ALA A 546 6.59 19.63 14.38
C ALA A 546 5.22 19.67 13.67
N LEU A 547 4.53 18.52 13.57
CA LEU A 547 3.16 18.44 13.04
C LEU A 547 2.12 19.26 13.80
N SER A 548 2.37 19.63 15.06
CA SER A 548 1.43 20.43 15.86
C SER A 548 1.15 21.82 15.27
N THR A 549 2.09 22.38 14.50
CA THR A 549 2.01 23.75 13.96
C THR A 549 1.94 23.82 12.43
N VAL A 550 1.93 22.68 11.75
CA VAL A 550 1.77 22.60 10.29
C VAL A 550 0.55 21.77 9.93
N TYR A 551 0.09 21.93 8.69
CA TYR A 551 -1.19 21.39 8.22
C TYR A 551 -1.01 20.71 6.86
N PRO A 552 -1.74 19.62 6.59
CA PRO A 552 -1.62 18.89 5.34
C PRO A 552 -2.15 19.68 4.14
N TYR A 553 -3.06 20.64 4.36
CA TYR A 553 -3.73 21.38 3.30
C TYR A 553 -3.58 22.89 3.46
N GLN A 554 -3.42 23.57 2.33
CA GLN A 554 -3.60 25.00 2.23
C GLN A 554 -4.15 25.43 0.86
N GLN A 555 -4.74 26.62 0.81
CA GLN A 555 -5.11 27.29 -0.43
C GLN A 555 -5.15 28.81 -0.27
N THR A 556 -4.65 29.53 -1.27
CA THR A 556 -4.76 30.99 -1.35
C THR A 556 -6.05 31.41 -2.04
N ILE A 557 -6.83 32.23 -1.37
CA ILE A 557 -8.04 32.88 -1.87
C ILE A 557 -7.67 34.29 -2.32
N THR A 558 -8.09 34.66 -3.52
CA THR A 558 -7.73 35.93 -4.17
C THR A 558 -8.99 36.71 -4.59
N GLY A 559 -8.81 37.94 -5.08
CA GLY A 559 -9.93 38.76 -5.55
C GLY A 559 -10.79 39.33 -4.42
N LEU A 560 -10.23 39.39 -3.21
CA LEU A 560 -10.91 39.94 -2.04
C LEU A 560 -10.61 41.44 -1.92
N GLN A 561 -11.52 42.20 -1.31
CA GLN A 561 -11.37 43.65 -1.18
C GLN A 561 -10.32 44.00 -0.10
N THR A 562 -9.27 44.72 -0.49
CA THR A 562 -8.27 45.27 0.46
C THR A 562 -8.93 46.20 1.47
N GLY A 563 -8.53 46.08 2.74
CA GLY A 563 -9.09 46.83 3.86
C GLY A 563 -10.43 46.33 4.38
N ALA A 564 -11.06 45.34 3.70
CA ALA A 564 -12.27 44.71 4.19
C ALA A 564 -11.93 43.56 5.15
N THR A 565 -12.78 43.38 6.16
CA THR A 565 -12.78 42.21 7.02
C THR A 565 -13.64 41.13 6.39
N TYR A 566 -13.21 39.87 6.49
CA TYR A 566 -13.93 38.69 6.04
C TYR A 566 -13.97 37.63 7.13
N ARG A 567 -15.07 36.88 7.19
CA ARG A 567 -15.15 35.62 7.95
C ARG A 567 -15.07 34.46 6.97
N PHE A 568 -14.28 33.45 7.31
CA PHE A 568 -14.07 32.24 6.51
C PHE A 568 -14.45 31.00 7.32
N VAL A 569 -15.18 30.07 6.72
CA VAL A 569 -15.51 28.74 7.26
C VAL A 569 -15.18 27.68 6.22
N ILE A 570 -14.53 26.60 6.62
CA ILE A 570 -14.35 25.41 5.77
C ILE A 570 -15.21 24.26 6.31
N ARG A 571 -15.88 23.56 5.40
CA ARG A 571 -16.59 22.30 5.64
C ARG A 571 -16.03 21.20 4.76
N ALA A 572 -15.88 20.01 5.32
CA ALA A 572 -15.60 18.78 4.60
C ALA A 572 -16.88 18.27 3.92
N VAL A 573 -16.71 17.75 2.71
CA VAL A 573 -17.78 17.20 1.87
C VAL A 573 -17.28 15.89 1.26
N ASP A 574 -18.02 14.80 1.42
CA ASP A 574 -17.67 13.55 0.76
C ASP A 574 -18.10 13.51 -0.71
N SER A 575 -17.71 12.47 -1.44
CA SER A 575 -18.14 12.27 -2.83
C SER A 575 -19.59 11.81 -2.99
N ALA A 576 -20.29 11.43 -1.91
CA ALA A 576 -21.72 11.17 -1.90
C ALA A 576 -22.56 12.46 -1.77
N GLY A 577 -21.92 13.58 -1.41
CA GLY A 577 -22.52 14.89 -1.24
C GLY A 577 -22.91 15.23 0.19
N ASN A 578 -22.57 14.41 1.19
CA ASN A 578 -22.79 14.77 2.59
C ASN A 578 -21.75 15.80 3.02
N GLU A 579 -22.19 16.81 3.75
CA GLU A 579 -21.37 17.94 4.18
C GLU A 579 -21.44 18.09 5.70
N ASP A 580 -20.29 18.35 6.33
CA ASP A 580 -20.25 18.53 7.78
C ASP A 580 -21.00 19.79 8.25
N THR A 581 -21.16 19.93 9.56
CA THR A 581 -21.88 21.04 10.18
C THR A 581 -20.98 22.06 10.87
N ASN A 582 -19.69 22.10 10.54
CA ASN A 582 -18.73 23.04 11.11
C ASN A 582 -19.20 24.49 10.93
N THR A 583 -19.08 25.27 11.99
CA THR A 583 -19.39 26.71 12.03
C THR A 583 -18.23 27.56 12.53
N ASN A 584 -17.09 26.94 12.84
CA ASN A 584 -15.89 27.64 13.29
C ASN A 584 -15.37 28.52 12.16
N PHE A 585 -15.41 29.83 12.38
CA PHE A 585 -14.87 30.82 11.45
C PHE A 585 -13.59 31.44 11.96
N ILE A 586 -12.73 31.84 11.03
CA ILE A 586 -11.64 32.80 11.29
C ILE A 586 -11.99 34.13 10.63
N GLU A 587 -11.72 35.22 11.33
CA GLU A 587 -11.89 36.57 10.84
C GLU A 587 -10.53 37.16 10.42
N VAL A 588 -10.45 37.74 9.22
CA VAL A 588 -9.22 38.31 8.65
C VAL A 588 -9.53 39.64 8.01
N THR A 589 -8.70 40.65 8.27
CA THR A 589 -8.73 41.94 7.55
C THR A 589 -7.57 41.98 6.57
N LEU A 590 -7.87 42.32 5.30
CA LEU A 590 -6.95 42.15 4.16
C LEU A 590 -6.14 43.38 3.77
#